data_AF-A0A1X7M755-F1
#
_entry.id   AF-A0A1X7M755-F1
#
_cell.length_a   1.000
_cell.length_b   1.000
_cell.length_c   1.000
_cell.angle_alpha   90.00
_cell.angle_beta   90.00
_cell.angle_gamma   90.00
#
_symmetry.space_group_name_H-M   'P 1'
#
loop_
_entity.id
_entity.type
_entity.pdbx_description
1 polymer ?
#
loop_
_entity_poly.entity_id
_entity_poly.type
_entity_poly.pdbx_seq_one_letter_code
_entity_poly.pdbx_strand_id
1 'polypeptide(L)'
;MYDLEALKKFGLIIDARSPREFAEDHLPGAINLPVVFDDEYAEVGTAHRTDPMRAYQIGVAYSLKNIARHLELPYFQTGRRMAILVYCFRGGKRSKLWSDTLETIGYKVERLPRGWKGYRSWVLQTLDELPRQLQLNVLSGPTGCGKTSLLIALRKAGAQVLDLEAIASHRGSIIGAIPGRPQPSQKLFDSLLLAEISRFDLSKAVWIESESKRIGRVQLPTALFDRMHDGRVFEVETPMSERIAMWHREYPHFERDPVGLVSKLAYLKELIGGTTLQKWTQFAELGEIDELFESIMLDYYDPAYARSTKKNYRRAQNPTRIQLETLDSEHLARVAERLIVSCDVPVHASPE
;
A
#
# COMPACT_ATOMS: atom_id res chain seq x y z
N MET A 1 -11.85 16.75 -11.84
CA MET A 1 -12.77 16.86 -10.68
C MET A 1 -12.38 15.91 -9.57
N TYR A 2 -12.05 14.64 -9.84
CA TYR A 2 -11.36 13.76 -8.89
C TYR A 2 -9.84 13.99 -8.89
N ASP A 3 -9.41 15.22 -9.12
CA ASP A 3 -7.99 15.56 -9.08
C ASP A 3 -7.55 15.65 -7.61
N LEU A 4 -6.55 14.86 -7.21
CA LEU A 4 -6.08 14.82 -5.82
C LEU A 4 -5.45 16.15 -5.38
N GLU A 5 -4.84 16.90 -6.30
CA GLU A 5 -4.34 18.24 -5.99
C GLU A 5 -5.49 19.21 -5.72
N ALA A 6 -6.58 19.08 -6.48
CA ALA A 6 -7.79 19.86 -6.23
C ALA A 6 -8.46 19.55 -4.87
N LEU A 7 -8.15 18.40 -4.23
CA LEU A 7 -8.64 18.11 -2.88
C LEU A 7 -7.95 18.97 -1.81
N LYS A 8 -6.72 19.44 -2.03
CA LYS A 8 -5.96 20.26 -1.08
C LYS A 8 -6.59 21.63 -0.81
N LYS A 9 -7.49 22.09 -1.69
CA LYS A 9 -8.22 23.36 -1.50
C LYS A 9 -9.26 23.29 -0.36
N PHE A 10 -9.65 22.08 0.05
CA PHE A 10 -10.64 21.88 1.11
C PHE A 10 -9.94 21.79 2.46
N GLY A 11 -10.38 22.60 3.41
CA GLY A 11 -9.91 22.52 4.80
C GLY A 11 -10.47 21.30 5.53
N LEU A 12 -11.55 20.71 5.02
CA LEU A 12 -12.16 19.50 5.55
C LEU A 12 -12.80 18.66 4.44
N ILE A 13 -12.57 17.36 4.47
CA ILE A 13 -13.22 16.38 3.57
C ILE A 13 -14.01 15.41 4.44
N ILE A 14 -15.33 15.39 4.28
CA ILE A 14 -16.26 14.60 5.07
C ILE A 14 -16.76 13.41 4.24
N ASP A 15 -16.48 12.19 4.72
CA ASP A 15 -17.16 10.99 4.30
C ASP A 15 -18.40 10.75 5.16
N ALA A 16 -19.58 10.94 4.57
CA ALA A 16 -20.88 10.74 5.21
C ALA A 16 -21.34 9.27 5.25
N ARG A 17 -20.54 8.34 4.73
CA ARG A 17 -20.85 6.90 4.76
C ARG A 17 -20.64 6.30 6.14
N SER A 18 -21.08 5.06 6.34
CA SER A 18 -20.91 4.38 7.62
C SER A 18 -19.42 4.07 7.91
N PRO A 19 -19.04 3.81 9.18
CA PRO A 19 -17.67 3.46 9.53
C PRO A 19 -17.13 2.25 8.76
N ARG A 20 -17.94 1.21 8.54
CA ARG A 20 -17.56 0.05 7.72
C ARG A 20 -17.26 0.44 6.27
N GLU A 21 -18.10 1.27 5.65
CA GLU A 21 -17.88 1.74 4.27
C GLU A 21 -16.60 2.58 4.16
N PHE A 22 -16.28 3.39 5.18
CA PHE A 22 -15.07 4.21 5.25
C PHE A 22 -13.80 3.37 5.45
N ALA A 23 -13.84 2.37 6.35
CA ALA A 23 -12.74 1.46 6.61
C ALA A 23 -12.38 0.60 5.38
N GLU A 24 -13.35 0.33 4.50
CA GLU A 24 -13.10 -0.41 3.26
C GLU A 24 -12.25 0.42 2.28
N ASP A 25 -12.53 1.71 2.10
CA ASP A 25 -11.82 2.64 1.22
C ASP A 25 -12.37 4.05 1.45
N HIS A 26 -11.59 5.10 1.22
CA HIS A 26 -12.03 6.49 1.34
C HIS A 26 -11.13 7.43 0.53
N LEU A 27 -11.57 8.67 0.31
CA LEU A 27 -10.73 9.69 -0.31
C LEU A 27 -9.54 10.02 0.60
N PRO A 28 -8.33 10.26 0.06
CA PRO A 28 -7.18 10.70 0.86
C PRO A 28 -7.50 11.97 1.65
N GLY A 29 -7.17 11.97 2.94
CA GLY A 29 -7.42 13.09 3.85
C GLY A 29 -8.88 13.25 4.31
N ALA A 30 -9.79 12.36 3.92
CA ALA A 30 -11.16 12.37 4.44
C ALA A 30 -11.23 11.91 5.90
N ILE A 31 -12.11 12.54 6.66
CA ILE A 31 -12.56 12.04 7.97
C ILE A 31 -13.96 11.44 7.84
N ASN A 32 -14.25 10.44 8.66
CA ASN A 32 -15.57 9.82 8.68
C ASN A 32 -16.49 10.53 9.68
N LEU A 33 -17.49 11.24 9.16
CA LEU A 33 -18.60 11.78 9.97
C LEU A 33 -19.90 11.17 9.44
N PRO A 34 -20.20 9.91 9.84
CA PRO A 34 -21.33 9.17 9.29
C PRO A 34 -22.65 9.87 9.60
N VAL A 35 -23.55 9.95 8.61
CA VAL A 35 -24.95 10.32 8.89
C VAL A 35 -25.73 9.15 9.47
N VAL A 36 -25.29 7.92 9.22
CA VAL A 36 -25.83 6.71 9.83
C VAL A 36 -24.67 5.78 10.18
N PHE A 37 -24.68 5.28 11.42
CA PHE A 37 -23.74 4.25 11.88
C PHE A 37 -24.11 2.87 11.31
N ASP A 38 -23.24 1.87 11.50
CA ASP A 38 -23.39 0.56 10.84
C ASP A 38 -24.67 -0.19 11.27
N ASP A 39 -25.04 -0.09 12.54
CA ASP A 39 -26.27 -0.62 13.13
C ASP A 39 -27.52 0.13 12.62
N GLU A 40 -27.48 1.46 12.64
CA GLU A 40 -28.54 2.32 12.08
C GLU A 40 -28.74 2.07 10.58
N TYR A 41 -27.64 1.86 9.84
CA TYR A 41 -27.67 1.53 8.42
C TYR A 41 -28.34 0.17 8.17
N ALA A 42 -28.06 -0.83 9.02
CA ALA A 42 -28.70 -2.14 8.94
C ALA A 42 -30.21 -2.06 9.24
N GLU A 43 -30.62 -1.26 10.22
CA GLU A 43 -32.03 -1.02 10.54
C GLU A 43 -32.76 -0.35 9.38
N VAL A 44 -32.20 0.76 8.85
CA VAL A 44 -32.77 1.48 7.70
C VAL A 44 -32.87 0.55 6.49
N GLY A 45 -31.85 -0.27 6.23
CA GLY A 45 -31.85 -1.25 5.15
C GLY A 45 -32.91 -2.34 5.32
N THR A 46 -33.16 -2.78 6.56
CA THR A 46 -34.21 -3.77 6.88
C THR A 46 -35.59 -3.17 6.69
N ALA A 47 -35.84 -1.99 7.27
CA ALA A 47 -37.09 -1.26 7.10
C ALA A 47 -37.40 -0.97 5.63
N HIS A 48 -36.39 -0.62 4.82
CA HIS A 48 -36.59 -0.29 3.41
C HIS A 48 -37.14 -1.47 2.59
N ARG A 49 -36.93 -2.72 3.02
CA ARG A 49 -37.46 -3.90 2.33
C ARG A 49 -38.97 -4.06 2.52
N THR A 50 -39.50 -3.62 3.66
CA THR A 50 -40.91 -3.82 4.03
C THR A 50 -41.73 -2.53 3.96
N ASP A 51 -41.16 -1.41 4.39
CA ASP A 51 -41.76 -0.08 4.37
C ASP A 51 -40.70 1.00 4.02
N PRO A 52 -40.60 1.38 2.73
CA PRO A 52 -39.67 2.41 2.29
C PRO A 52 -39.89 3.78 2.95
N MET A 53 -41.14 4.15 3.25
CA MET A 53 -41.43 5.46 3.84
C MET A 53 -40.92 5.52 5.28
N ARG A 54 -41.17 4.46 6.06
CA ARG A 54 -40.64 4.32 7.42
C ARG A 54 -39.11 4.34 7.42
N ALA A 55 -38.47 3.64 6.47
CA ALA A 55 -37.02 3.65 6.31
C ALA A 55 -36.46 5.05 6.07
N TYR A 56 -37.13 5.86 5.24
CA TYR A 56 -36.72 7.25 5.03
C TYR A 56 -36.88 8.10 6.29
N GLN A 57 -37.98 7.94 7.03
CA GLN A 57 -38.21 8.67 8.29
C GLN A 57 -37.14 8.36 9.33
N ILE A 58 -36.86 7.07 9.57
CA ILE A 58 -35.83 6.63 10.52
C ILE A 58 -34.45 7.13 10.06
N GLY A 59 -34.12 6.95 8.78
CA GLY A 59 -32.82 7.35 8.24
C GLY A 59 -32.56 8.85 8.35
N VAL A 60 -33.57 9.70 8.10
CA VAL A 60 -33.46 11.16 8.32
C VAL A 60 -33.31 11.47 9.81
N ALA A 61 -34.09 10.84 10.68
CA ALA A 61 -34.00 11.07 12.12
C ALA A 61 -32.60 10.73 12.67
N TYR A 62 -32.02 9.59 12.28
CA TYR A 62 -30.63 9.24 12.62
C TYR A 62 -29.64 10.26 12.05
N SER A 63 -29.78 10.61 10.77
CA SER A 63 -28.92 11.59 10.12
C SER A 63 -28.86 12.93 10.87
N LEU A 64 -30.01 13.48 11.26
CA LEU A 64 -30.06 14.75 11.99
C LEU A 64 -29.41 14.64 13.38
N LYS A 65 -29.68 13.56 14.11
CA LYS A 65 -29.07 13.32 15.44
C LYS A 65 -27.55 13.19 15.34
N ASN A 66 -27.05 12.45 14.34
CA ASN A 66 -25.62 12.21 14.17
C ASN A 66 -24.91 13.48 13.70
N ILE A 67 -25.47 14.20 12.73
CA ILE A 67 -24.94 15.50 12.28
C ILE A 67 -24.84 16.46 13.46
N ALA A 68 -25.88 16.55 14.31
CA ALA A 68 -25.86 17.40 15.49
C ALA A 68 -24.69 17.06 16.43
N ARG A 69 -24.47 15.76 16.73
CA ARG A 69 -23.31 15.31 17.53
C ARG A 69 -21.97 15.66 16.87
N HIS A 70 -21.85 15.45 15.56
CA HIS A 70 -20.61 15.73 14.83
C HIS A 70 -20.27 17.22 14.80
N LEU A 71 -21.27 18.11 14.78
CA LEU A 71 -21.06 19.56 14.81
C LEU A 71 -20.43 20.08 16.12
N GLU A 72 -20.48 19.29 17.19
CA GLU A 72 -19.81 19.62 18.46
C GLU A 72 -18.29 19.39 18.40
N LEU A 73 -17.81 18.66 17.39
CA LEU A 73 -16.39 18.36 17.22
C LEU A 73 -15.57 19.63 16.90
N PRO A 74 -14.28 19.68 17.31
CA PRO A 74 -13.42 20.86 17.13
C PRO A 74 -13.28 21.35 15.68
N TYR A 75 -13.50 20.48 14.69
CA TYR A 75 -13.44 20.82 13.26
C TYR A 75 -14.31 22.02 12.89
N PHE A 76 -15.44 22.21 13.58
CA PHE A 76 -16.42 23.26 13.28
C PHE A 76 -16.32 24.48 14.21
N GLN A 77 -15.31 24.53 15.08
CA GLN A 77 -15.11 25.61 16.04
C GLN A 77 -14.25 26.77 15.50
N THR A 78 -13.59 26.57 14.35
CA THR A 78 -12.74 27.59 13.70
C THR A 78 -13.52 28.38 12.63
N GLY A 79 -13.07 29.61 12.35
CA GLY A 79 -13.84 30.65 11.66
C GLY A 79 -14.52 30.28 10.34
N ARG A 80 -15.62 30.99 10.05
CA ARG A 80 -16.65 30.83 8.98
C ARG A 80 -16.17 30.83 7.51
N ARG A 81 -14.96 30.35 7.19
CA ARG A 81 -14.36 30.52 5.84
C ARG A 81 -13.69 29.28 5.23
N MET A 82 -13.65 28.13 5.91
CA MET A 82 -13.09 26.93 5.28
C MET A 82 -14.01 26.36 4.20
N ALA A 83 -13.42 25.89 3.09
CA ALA A 83 -14.12 25.11 2.10
C ALA A 83 -14.20 23.64 2.56
N ILE A 84 -15.39 23.05 2.51
CA ILE A 84 -15.65 21.67 2.95
C ILE A 84 -16.13 20.85 1.76
N LEU A 85 -15.50 19.69 1.52
CA LEU A 85 -15.99 18.70 0.57
C LEU A 85 -16.78 17.64 1.32
N VAL A 86 -18.02 17.36 0.88
CA VAL A 86 -18.84 16.29 1.45
C VAL A 86 -19.12 15.24 0.39
N TYR A 87 -19.01 13.96 0.75
CA TYR A 87 -19.43 12.88 -0.13
C TYR A 87 -20.13 11.75 0.62
N CYS A 88 -20.90 10.97 -0.13
CA CYS A 88 -21.44 9.70 0.33
C CYS A 88 -21.23 8.66 -0.78
N PHE A 89 -21.86 7.49 -0.70
CA PHE A 89 -21.65 6.41 -1.66
C PHE A 89 -21.89 6.82 -3.13
N ARG A 90 -22.94 7.59 -3.43
CA ARG A 90 -23.30 8.01 -4.81
C ARG A 90 -23.53 9.51 -4.99
N GLY A 91 -23.19 10.33 -3.99
CA GLY A 91 -23.50 11.77 -4.00
C GLY A 91 -24.99 12.10 -3.83
N GLY A 92 -25.73 11.19 -3.18
CA GLY A 92 -27.18 11.28 -2.98
C GLY A 92 -27.59 11.99 -1.67
N LYS A 93 -28.71 11.52 -1.08
CA LYS A 93 -29.37 12.13 0.08
C LYS A 93 -28.45 12.32 1.30
N ARG A 94 -27.60 11.35 1.63
CA ARG A 94 -26.69 11.39 2.79
C ARG A 94 -25.74 12.60 2.76
N SER A 95 -25.05 12.81 1.63
CA SER A 95 -24.18 13.97 1.44
C SER A 95 -24.95 15.28 1.30
N LYS A 96 -26.21 15.22 0.84
CA LYS A 96 -27.09 16.41 0.78
C LYS A 96 -27.47 16.90 2.18
N LEU A 97 -27.83 16.01 3.11
CA LEU A 97 -28.17 16.40 4.48
C LEU A 97 -27.00 17.11 5.18
N TRP A 98 -25.79 16.58 5.01
CA TRP A 98 -24.58 17.25 5.48
C TRP A 98 -24.36 18.60 4.80
N SER A 99 -24.44 18.66 3.47
CA SER A 99 -24.18 19.92 2.75
C SER A 99 -25.18 21.00 3.11
N ASP A 100 -26.47 20.68 3.14
CA ASP A 100 -27.53 21.63 3.50
C ASP A 100 -27.32 22.18 4.92
N THR A 101 -26.92 21.32 5.87
CA THR A 101 -26.62 21.74 7.25
C THR A 101 -25.44 22.69 7.31
N LEU A 102 -24.32 22.35 6.65
CA LEU A 102 -23.11 23.16 6.66
C LEU A 102 -23.29 24.49 5.91
N GLU A 103 -24.04 24.49 4.79
CA GLU A 103 -24.42 25.70 4.06
C GLU A 103 -25.31 26.61 4.92
N THR A 104 -26.24 26.04 5.69
CA THR A 104 -27.09 26.78 6.64
C THR A 104 -26.26 27.47 7.74
N ILE A 105 -25.17 26.83 8.20
CA ILE A 105 -24.23 27.43 9.15
C ILE A 105 -23.38 28.55 8.50
N GLY A 106 -23.22 28.51 7.17
CA GLY A 106 -22.47 29.50 6.38
C GLY A 106 -21.11 29.02 5.87
N TYR A 107 -20.82 27.72 5.89
CA TYR A 107 -19.62 27.17 5.27
C TYR A 107 -19.72 27.16 3.74
N LYS A 108 -18.57 27.25 3.05
CA LYS A 108 -18.50 26.98 1.61
C LYS A 108 -18.43 25.46 1.42
N VAL A 109 -19.48 24.86 0.89
CA VAL A 109 -19.56 23.41 0.73
C VAL A 109 -19.55 23.02 -0.75
N GLU A 110 -18.76 22.01 -1.09
CA GLU A 110 -18.87 21.31 -2.37
C GLU A 110 -19.26 19.85 -2.09
N ARG A 111 -20.05 19.25 -2.98
CA ARG A 111 -20.35 17.82 -2.93
C ARG A 111 -19.56 17.09 -3.99
N LEU A 112 -18.96 15.95 -3.64
CA LEU A 112 -18.25 15.12 -4.61
C LEU A 112 -19.27 14.51 -5.60
N PRO A 113 -19.20 14.86 -6.90
CA PRO A 113 -20.16 14.34 -7.86
C PRO A 113 -20.03 12.83 -8.00
N ARG A 114 -21.16 12.14 -8.18
CA ARG A 114 -21.26 10.66 -8.18
C ARG A 114 -20.71 9.96 -6.92
N GLY A 115 -20.34 10.71 -5.87
CA GLY A 115 -19.85 10.21 -4.59
C GLY A 115 -18.62 9.31 -4.69
N TRP A 116 -18.42 8.49 -3.65
CA TRP A 116 -17.34 7.52 -3.59
C TRP A 116 -17.36 6.55 -4.78
N LYS A 117 -18.53 6.15 -5.30
CA LYS A 117 -18.61 5.27 -6.48
C LYS A 117 -17.95 5.91 -7.71
N GLY A 118 -18.15 7.21 -7.91
CA GLY A 118 -17.50 7.95 -8.98
C GLY A 118 -15.99 8.04 -8.79
N TYR A 119 -15.55 8.38 -7.57
CA TYR A 119 -14.13 8.35 -7.19
C TYR A 119 -13.49 6.99 -7.43
N ARG A 120 -14.16 5.90 -7.01
CA ARG A 120 -13.65 4.54 -7.17
C ARG A 120 -13.45 4.15 -8.63
N SER A 121 -14.41 4.51 -9.49
CA SER A 121 -14.28 4.32 -10.93
C SER A 121 -13.10 5.10 -11.51
N TRP A 122 -12.92 6.34 -11.05
CA TRP A 122 -11.80 7.18 -11.45
C TRP A 122 -10.44 6.63 -10.99
N VAL A 123 -10.33 6.11 -9.76
CA VAL A 123 -9.10 5.49 -9.24
C VAL A 123 -8.66 4.34 -10.16
N LEU A 124 -9.58 3.42 -10.46
CA LEU A 124 -9.30 2.26 -11.30
C LEU A 124 -8.86 2.68 -12.71
N GLN A 125 -9.62 3.58 -13.35
CA GLN A 125 -9.29 4.08 -14.69
C GLN A 125 -7.92 4.77 -14.73
N THR A 126 -7.61 5.55 -13.70
CA THR A 126 -6.33 6.26 -13.62
C THR A 126 -5.17 5.28 -13.41
N LEU A 127 -5.34 4.24 -12.59
CA LEU A 127 -4.33 3.20 -12.38
C LEU A 127 -4.12 2.28 -13.59
N ASP A 128 -5.04 2.22 -14.54
CA ASP A 128 -4.86 1.49 -15.79
C ASP A 128 -3.90 2.21 -16.77
N GLU A 129 -3.68 3.52 -16.58
CA GLU A 129 -2.93 4.39 -17.51
C GLU A 129 -1.72 5.06 -16.87
N LEU A 130 -1.88 5.75 -15.74
CA LEU A 130 -0.84 6.58 -15.10
C LEU A 130 0.46 5.80 -14.82
N PRO A 131 0.44 4.55 -14.29
CA PRO A 131 1.67 3.81 -14.03
C PRO A 131 2.53 3.57 -15.28
N ARG A 132 1.93 3.53 -16.48
CA ARG A 132 2.67 3.31 -17.73
C ARG A 132 3.63 4.45 -18.07
N GLN A 133 3.37 5.64 -17.53
CA GLN A 133 4.16 6.85 -17.75
C GLN A 133 5.39 6.92 -16.84
N LEU A 134 5.49 6.06 -15.83
CA LEU A 134 6.59 6.09 -14.87
C LEU A 134 7.90 5.60 -15.50
N GLN A 135 9.00 6.20 -15.09
CA GLN A 135 10.35 5.70 -15.38
C GLN A 135 10.82 4.89 -14.17
N LEU A 136 10.76 3.55 -14.24
CA LEU A 136 11.00 2.71 -13.08
C LEU A 136 12.45 2.21 -13.01
N ASN A 137 13.09 2.47 -11.87
CA ASN A 137 14.30 1.78 -11.42
C ASN A 137 13.89 0.68 -10.45
N VAL A 138 14.07 -0.57 -10.83
CA VAL A 138 13.57 -1.73 -10.08
C VAL A 138 14.72 -2.35 -9.29
N LEU A 139 14.63 -2.28 -7.96
CA LEU A 139 15.49 -3.04 -7.07
C LEU A 139 15.05 -4.50 -7.06
N SER A 140 15.97 -5.36 -7.48
CA SER A 140 15.78 -6.78 -7.68
C SER A 140 16.77 -7.49 -6.79
N GLY A 141 16.37 -8.52 -6.04
CA GLY A 141 17.31 -9.30 -5.24
C GLY A 141 16.58 -10.29 -4.33
N PRO A 142 17.32 -11.28 -3.79
CA PRO A 142 16.72 -12.32 -2.96
C PRO A 142 16.09 -11.79 -1.67
N THR A 143 15.34 -12.63 -0.95
CA THR A 143 14.74 -12.23 0.33
C THR A 143 15.83 -11.89 1.34
N GLY A 144 15.65 -10.83 2.13
CA GLY A 144 16.64 -10.46 3.15
C GLY A 144 17.78 -9.58 2.66
N CYS A 145 17.92 -9.30 1.35
CA CYS A 145 19.07 -8.52 0.86
C CYS A 145 19.01 -7.01 1.12
N GLY A 146 18.00 -6.51 1.85
CA GLY A 146 17.95 -5.09 2.25
C GLY A 146 17.39 -4.13 1.20
N LYS A 147 16.64 -4.60 0.20
CA LYS A 147 15.99 -3.73 -0.80
C LYS A 147 15.12 -2.65 -0.16
N THR A 148 14.29 -3.01 0.80
CA THR A 148 13.42 -2.07 1.54
C THR A 148 14.23 -1.03 2.30
N SER A 149 15.32 -1.45 2.96
CA SER A 149 16.25 -0.54 3.63
C SER A 149 16.91 0.42 2.64
N LEU A 150 17.30 -0.06 1.46
CA LEU A 150 17.85 0.75 0.38
C LEU A 150 16.81 1.72 -0.21
N LEU A 151 15.55 1.30 -0.42
CA LEU A 151 14.46 2.18 -0.83
C LEU A 151 14.26 3.33 0.18
N ILE A 152 14.30 3.03 1.47
CA ILE A 152 14.20 4.06 2.52
C ILE A 152 15.38 5.04 2.44
N ALA A 153 16.60 4.54 2.22
CA ALA A 153 17.78 5.39 2.05
C ALA A 153 17.67 6.28 0.79
N LEU A 154 17.22 5.73 -0.34
CA LEU A 154 16.95 6.47 -1.59
C LEU A 154 15.93 7.60 -1.37
N ARG A 155 14.83 7.32 -0.65
CA ARG A 155 13.83 8.33 -0.30
C ARG A 155 14.44 9.46 0.55
N LYS A 156 15.25 9.11 1.55
CA LYS A 156 15.94 10.09 2.41
C LYS A 156 16.94 10.96 1.63
N ALA A 157 17.59 10.38 0.62
CA ALA A 157 18.50 11.08 -0.28
C ALA A 157 17.78 11.90 -1.37
N GLY A 158 16.44 11.95 -1.36
CA GLY A 158 15.63 12.81 -2.25
C GLY A 158 15.12 12.14 -3.52
N ALA A 159 15.30 10.83 -3.68
CA ALA A 159 14.73 10.10 -4.81
C ALA A 159 13.22 9.88 -4.66
N GLN A 160 12.51 9.74 -5.79
CA GLN A 160 11.11 9.29 -5.78
C GLN A 160 11.08 7.78 -5.53
N VAL A 161 10.27 7.34 -4.56
CA VAL A 161 10.22 5.94 -4.14
C VAL A 161 8.78 5.48 -4.00
N LEU A 162 8.43 4.43 -4.73
CA LEU A 162 7.16 3.71 -4.58
C LEU A 162 7.38 2.46 -3.72
N ASP A 163 7.03 2.56 -2.45
CA ASP A 163 7.18 1.48 -1.46
C ASP A 163 5.86 0.68 -1.38
N LEU A 164 5.79 -0.39 -2.18
CA LEU A 164 4.59 -1.21 -2.31
C LEU A 164 4.26 -1.98 -1.03
N GLU A 165 5.26 -2.44 -0.29
CA GLU A 165 5.05 -3.13 0.98
C GLU A 165 4.43 -2.21 2.04
N ALA A 166 4.91 -0.95 2.11
CA ALA A 166 4.36 0.05 3.02
C ALA A 166 2.89 0.36 2.68
N ILE A 167 2.56 0.54 1.39
CA ILE A 167 1.18 0.75 0.95
C ILE A 167 0.31 -0.48 1.25
N ALA A 168 0.84 -1.68 1.04
CA ALA A 168 0.15 -2.94 1.29
C ALA A 168 0.13 -3.34 2.79
N SER A 169 0.83 -2.62 3.67
CA SER A 169 1.09 -2.99 5.06
C SER A 169 1.44 -4.48 5.22
N HIS A 170 2.30 -4.99 4.33
CA HIS A 170 2.62 -6.41 4.22
C HIS A 170 3.95 -6.58 3.46
N ARG A 171 4.83 -7.47 3.91
CA ARG A 171 6.09 -7.79 3.21
C ARG A 171 5.86 -8.63 1.95
N GLY A 172 6.72 -8.58 0.95
CA GLY A 172 6.64 -9.35 -0.29
C GLY A 172 6.78 -10.88 -0.13
N SER A 173 6.95 -11.38 1.10
CA SER A 173 7.15 -12.79 1.42
C SER A 173 5.87 -13.50 1.88
N ILE A 174 5.89 -14.83 1.86
CA ILE A 174 4.80 -15.68 2.39
C ILE A 174 4.55 -15.45 3.88
N ILE A 175 5.61 -15.09 4.60
CA ILE A 175 5.56 -14.79 6.03
C ILE A 175 5.44 -13.28 6.30
N GLY A 176 5.04 -12.50 5.29
CA GLY A 176 5.10 -11.04 5.31
C GLY A 176 4.00 -10.33 6.08
N ALA A 177 3.08 -11.05 6.72
CA ALA A 177 2.05 -10.45 7.56
C ALA A 177 2.70 -9.77 8.77
N ILE A 178 2.40 -8.49 8.99
CA ILE A 178 3.00 -7.70 10.07
C ILE A 178 2.09 -7.77 11.31
N PRO A 179 2.57 -8.32 12.45
CA PRO A 179 1.76 -8.40 13.66
C PRO A 179 1.21 -7.04 14.11
N GLY A 180 -0.08 -6.98 14.41
CA GLY A 180 -0.75 -5.76 14.86
C GLY A 180 -1.01 -4.72 13.77
N ARG A 181 -0.64 -4.97 12.51
CA ARG A 181 -0.91 -4.06 11.38
C ARG A 181 -1.77 -4.74 10.32
N PRO A 182 -3.08 -4.42 10.25
CA PRO A 182 -3.94 -5.02 9.25
C PRO A 182 -3.58 -4.50 7.85
N GLN A 183 -3.45 -5.43 6.91
CA GLN A 183 -3.34 -5.09 5.49
C GLN A 183 -4.62 -4.36 5.02
N PRO A 184 -4.55 -3.31 4.17
CA PRO A 184 -5.74 -2.68 3.60
C PRO A 184 -6.63 -3.64 2.80
N SER A 185 -7.86 -3.20 2.49
CA SER A 185 -8.65 -3.83 1.44
C SER A 185 -8.00 -3.56 0.07
N GLN A 186 -8.38 -4.30 -0.97
CA GLN A 186 -7.95 -3.99 -2.35
C GLN A 186 -8.33 -2.54 -2.74
N LYS A 187 -9.52 -2.08 -2.34
CA LYS A 187 -10.00 -0.76 -2.73
C LYS A 187 -9.14 0.34 -2.10
N LEU A 188 -8.86 0.23 -0.80
CA LEU A 188 -8.00 1.16 -0.08
C LEU A 188 -6.56 1.11 -0.59
N PHE A 189 -6.03 -0.08 -0.89
CA PHE A 189 -4.71 -0.24 -1.51
C PHE A 189 -4.60 0.56 -2.81
N ASP A 190 -5.56 0.42 -3.72
CA ASP A 190 -5.56 1.15 -4.98
C ASP A 190 -5.65 2.68 -4.77
N SER A 191 -6.47 3.14 -3.82
CA SER A 191 -6.57 4.58 -3.48
C SER A 191 -5.25 5.13 -2.96
N LEU A 192 -4.58 4.40 -2.05
CA LEU A 192 -3.28 4.78 -1.50
C LEU A 192 -2.19 4.75 -2.57
N LEU A 193 -2.19 3.73 -3.43
CA LEU A 193 -1.26 3.59 -4.54
C LEU A 193 -1.38 4.77 -5.51
N LEU A 194 -2.60 5.12 -5.91
CA LEU A 194 -2.81 6.26 -6.79
C LEU A 194 -2.39 7.57 -6.12
N ALA A 195 -2.70 7.74 -4.84
CA ALA A 195 -2.29 8.93 -4.09
C ALA A 195 -0.77 9.10 -4.03
N GLU A 196 -0.02 8.01 -3.89
CA GLU A 196 1.44 8.07 -3.90
C GLU A 196 1.99 8.37 -5.30
N ILE A 197 1.52 7.66 -6.33
CA ILE A 197 1.97 7.87 -7.72
C ILE A 197 1.66 9.30 -8.20
N SER A 198 0.53 9.87 -7.80
CA SER A 198 0.12 11.22 -8.20
C SER A 198 1.01 12.33 -7.64
N ARG A 199 1.89 12.04 -6.68
CA ARG A 199 2.86 12.99 -6.12
C ARG A 199 4.16 13.05 -6.90
N PHE A 200 4.39 12.10 -7.81
CA PHE A 200 5.64 12.02 -8.54
C PHE A 200 5.69 13.02 -9.70
N ASP A 201 6.86 13.60 -9.88
CA ASP A 201 7.29 14.20 -11.12
C ASP A 201 7.60 13.07 -12.12
N LEU A 202 6.75 12.95 -13.14
CA LEU A 202 6.84 11.89 -14.17
C LEU A 202 8.09 12.02 -15.06
N SER A 203 8.77 13.18 -15.03
CA SER A 203 10.04 13.36 -15.75
C SER A 203 11.23 12.68 -15.06
N LYS A 204 11.07 12.30 -13.77
CA LYS A 204 12.13 11.70 -12.95
C LYS A 204 11.90 10.21 -12.75
N ALA A 205 13.00 9.48 -12.53
CA ALA A 205 12.93 8.06 -12.19
C ALA A 205 12.26 7.85 -10.82
N VAL A 206 11.55 6.72 -10.70
CA VAL A 206 10.93 6.23 -9.47
C VAL A 206 11.54 4.88 -9.13
N TRP A 207 12.06 4.77 -7.91
CA TRP A 207 12.59 3.52 -7.38
C TRP A 207 11.49 2.67 -6.79
N ILE A 208 11.52 1.37 -7.09
CA ILE A 208 10.53 0.40 -6.65
C ILE A 208 11.19 -0.95 -6.43
N GLU A 209 10.64 -1.78 -5.55
CA GLU A 209 11.07 -3.16 -5.37
C GLU A 209 10.43 -4.12 -6.37
N SER A 210 11.16 -5.17 -6.74
CA SER A 210 10.69 -6.25 -7.59
C SER A 210 9.66 -7.13 -6.85
N GLU A 211 8.45 -6.62 -6.71
CA GLU A 211 7.35 -7.36 -6.09
C GLU A 211 6.63 -8.29 -7.06
N SER A 212 6.01 -9.33 -6.50
CA SER A 212 5.10 -10.17 -7.26
C SER A 212 3.81 -9.40 -7.60
N LYS A 213 2.99 -9.90 -8.55
CA LYS A 213 1.71 -9.25 -8.88
C LYS A 213 0.79 -9.16 -7.65
N ARG A 214 0.98 -10.00 -6.64
CA ARG A 214 0.22 -10.04 -5.41
C ARG A 214 1.14 -9.81 -4.20
N ILE A 215 0.70 -8.96 -3.27
CA ILE A 215 1.37 -8.71 -1.99
C ILE A 215 0.37 -9.06 -0.89
N GLY A 216 0.57 -10.20 -0.22
CA GLY A 216 -0.43 -10.75 0.69
C GLY A 216 -1.77 -10.99 -0.03
N ARG A 217 -2.82 -10.24 0.35
CA ARG A 217 -4.17 -10.33 -0.24
C ARG A 217 -4.47 -9.29 -1.32
N VAL A 218 -3.61 -8.28 -1.50
CA VAL A 218 -3.82 -7.22 -2.50
C VAL A 218 -3.04 -7.49 -3.76
N GLN A 219 -3.53 -6.98 -4.88
CA GLN A 219 -2.98 -7.19 -6.20
C GLN A 219 -2.60 -5.86 -6.84
N LEU A 220 -1.44 -5.83 -7.50
CA LEU A 220 -0.99 -4.67 -8.27
C LEU A 220 -1.83 -4.50 -9.55
N PRO A 221 -2.13 -3.26 -9.96
CA PRO A 221 -2.68 -2.97 -11.28
C PRO A 221 -1.77 -3.56 -12.36
N THR A 222 -2.37 -4.15 -13.40
CA THR A 222 -1.61 -4.77 -14.50
C THR A 222 -0.67 -3.76 -15.16
N ALA A 223 -1.10 -2.51 -15.34
CA ALA A 223 -0.28 -1.45 -15.90
C ALA A 223 1.01 -1.18 -15.11
N LEU A 224 0.94 -1.17 -13.77
CA LEU A 224 2.11 -1.00 -12.93
C LEU A 224 3.00 -2.24 -12.98
N PHE A 225 2.40 -3.43 -12.87
CA PHE A 225 3.15 -4.70 -12.91
C PHE A 225 3.93 -4.84 -14.21
N ASP A 226 3.30 -4.63 -15.36
CA ASP A 226 3.96 -4.71 -16.66
C ASP A 226 5.05 -3.63 -16.77
N ARG A 227 4.78 -2.41 -16.28
CA ARG A 227 5.79 -1.34 -16.29
C ARG A 227 7.02 -1.70 -15.46
N MET A 228 6.85 -2.37 -14.32
CA MET A 228 7.98 -2.87 -13.51
C MET A 228 8.85 -3.83 -14.33
N HIS A 229 8.25 -4.69 -15.14
CA HIS A 229 8.99 -5.69 -15.93
C HIS A 229 9.82 -5.05 -17.06
N ASP A 230 9.38 -3.90 -17.56
CA ASP A 230 10.09 -3.08 -18.54
C ASP A 230 10.98 -1.98 -17.89
N GLY A 231 11.14 -1.99 -16.56
CA GLY A 231 11.97 -1.04 -15.82
C GLY A 231 13.47 -1.34 -15.90
N ARG A 232 14.30 -0.36 -15.53
CA ARG A 232 15.76 -0.54 -15.40
C ARG A 232 16.04 -1.35 -14.14
N VAL A 233 16.67 -2.51 -14.29
CA VAL A 233 16.88 -3.44 -13.17
C VAL A 233 18.21 -3.19 -12.47
N PHE A 234 18.16 -3.12 -11.15
CA PHE A 234 19.29 -3.04 -10.24
C PHE A 234 19.29 -4.27 -9.33
N GLU A 235 20.28 -5.15 -9.50
CA GLU A 235 20.38 -6.42 -8.78
C GLU A 235 21.18 -6.21 -7.48
N VAL A 236 20.50 -6.34 -6.34
CA VAL A 236 21.04 -6.17 -5.00
C VAL A 236 21.52 -7.53 -4.49
N GLU A 237 22.80 -7.59 -4.16
CA GLU A 237 23.46 -8.73 -3.54
C GLU A 237 23.99 -8.33 -2.16
N THR A 238 23.77 -9.21 -1.17
CA THR A 238 24.11 -8.96 0.23
C THR A 238 24.60 -10.27 0.85
N PRO A 239 25.69 -10.27 1.66
CA PRO A 239 26.17 -11.47 2.35
C PRO A 239 25.07 -12.16 3.17
N MET A 240 25.13 -13.49 3.28
CA MET A 240 24.13 -14.26 4.02
C MET A 240 24.03 -13.84 5.49
N SER A 241 25.16 -13.55 6.14
CA SER A 241 25.21 -13.07 7.53
C SER A 241 24.36 -11.81 7.75
N GLU A 242 24.42 -10.85 6.82
CA GLU A 242 23.62 -9.62 6.86
C GLU A 242 22.13 -9.90 6.62
N ARG A 243 21.81 -10.86 5.75
CA ARG A 243 20.43 -11.29 5.48
C ARG A 243 19.81 -11.96 6.71
N ILE A 244 20.56 -12.84 7.39
CA ILE A 244 20.15 -13.47 8.65
C ILE A 244 19.94 -12.39 9.72
N ALA A 245 20.92 -11.50 9.93
CA ALA A 245 20.81 -10.40 10.89
C ALA A 245 19.58 -9.51 10.61
N MET A 246 19.24 -9.28 9.34
CA MET A 246 18.02 -8.59 8.97
C MET A 246 16.76 -9.36 9.36
N TRP A 247 16.72 -10.67 9.17
CA TRP A 247 15.58 -11.49 9.58
C TRP A 247 15.34 -11.47 11.08
N HIS A 248 16.40 -11.46 11.90
CA HIS A 248 16.22 -11.27 13.34
C HIS A 248 15.53 -9.94 13.67
N ARG A 249 15.96 -8.86 13.02
CA ARG A 249 15.35 -7.52 13.23
C ARG A 249 13.89 -7.46 12.78
N GLU A 250 13.55 -8.10 11.66
CA GLU A 250 12.21 -7.99 11.06
C GLU A 250 11.21 -9.01 11.59
N TYR A 251 11.69 -10.18 12.03
CA TYR A 251 10.86 -11.31 12.44
C TYR A 251 11.14 -11.80 13.87
N PRO A 252 11.20 -10.92 14.89
CA PRO A 252 11.49 -11.34 16.26
C PRO A 252 10.40 -12.26 16.85
N HIS A 253 9.22 -12.29 16.24
CA HIS A 253 8.14 -13.20 16.62
C HIS A 253 8.34 -14.63 16.11
N PHE A 254 9.09 -14.84 15.03
CA PHE A 254 9.48 -16.19 14.57
C PHE A 254 10.69 -16.73 15.32
N GLU A 255 11.56 -15.86 15.85
CA GLU A 255 12.60 -16.30 16.79
C GLU A 255 12.02 -16.85 18.09
N ARG A 256 10.93 -16.24 18.57
CA ARG A 256 10.23 -16.69 19.79
C ARG A 256 9.41 -17.97 19.58
N ASP A 257 9.06 -18.28 18.33
CA ASP A 257 8.24 -19.43 17.95
C ASP A 257 8.71 -20.04 16.61
N PRO A 258 9.91 -20.64 16.58
CA PRO A 258 10.46 -21.21 15.35
C PRO A 258 9.67 -22.43 14.88
N VAL A 259 9.11 -23.21 15.80
CA VAL A 259 8.22 -24.34 15.46
C VAL A 259 6.94 -23.85 14.79
N GLY A 260 6.38 -22.73 15.25
CA GLY A 260 5.25 -22.06 14.60
C GLY A 260 5.58 -21.50 13.22
N LEU A 261 6.80 -20.99 13.01
CA LEU A 261 7.29 -20.62 11.67
C LEU A 261 7.27 -21.83 10.73
N VAL A 262 7.90 -22.95 11.12
CA VAL A 262 7.95 -24.16 10.28
C VAL A 262 6.55 -24.70 10.01
N SER A 263 5.66 -24.68 11.01
CA SER A 263 4.26 -25.09 10.86
C SER A 263 3.53 -24.25 9.80
N LYS A 264 3.78 -22.95 9.74
CA LYS A 264 3.22 -22.07 8.70
C LYS A 264 3.77 -22.37 7.31
N LEU A 265 4.99 -22.91 7.21
CA LEU A 265 5.64 -23.25 5.95
C LEU A 265 5.41 -24.71 5.52
N ALA A 266 4.78 -25.53 6.35
CA ALA A 266 4.62 -26.97 6.10
C ALA A 266 3.89 -27.29 4.77
N TYR A 267 3.00 -26.41 4.31
CA TYR A 267 2.31 -26.57 3.02
C TYR A 267 3.26 -26.50 1.81
N LEU A 268 4.49 -26.01 1.99
CA LEU A 268 5.53 -25.95 0.96
C LEU A 268 6.24 -27.30 0.74
N LYS A 269 5.89 -28.36 1.49
CA LYS A 269 6.51 -29.69 1.39
C LYS A 269 6.65 -30.20 -0.05
N GLU A 270 5.63 -30.01 -0.88
CA GLU A 270 5.64 -30.43 -2.30
C GLU A 270 6.65 -29.64 -3.15
N LEU A 271 7.04 -28.45 -2.72
CA LEU A 271 8.00 -27.58 -3.42
C LEU A 271 9.45 -27.78 -2.95
N ILE A 272 9.66 -28.02 -1.65
CA ILE A 272 11.00 -28.11 -1.04
C ILE A 272 11.45 -29.55 -0.75
N GLY A 273 10.52 -30.51 -0.78
CA GLY A 273 10.77 -31.91 -0.43
C GLY A 273 10.68 -32.21 1.08
N GLY A 274 10.40 -33.47 1.42
CA GLY A 274 10.23 -33.92 2.80
C GLY A 274 11.50 -33.82 3.66
N THR A 275 12.68 -34.08 3.08
CA THR A 275 13.97 -34.00 3.77
C THR A 275 14.28 -32.58 4.22
N THR A 276 14.04 -31.59 3.35
CA THR A 276 14.23 -30.16 3.67
C THR A 276 13.30 -29.72 4.79
N LEU A 277 12.03 -30.12 4.73
CA LEU A 277 11.07 -29.79 5.78
C LEU A 277 11.48 -30.42 7.13
N GLN A 278 11.96 -31.66 7.15
CA GLN A 278 12.47 -32.31 8.36
C GLN A 278 13.70 -31.59 8.94
N LYS A 279 14.62 -31.16 8.08
CA LYS A 279 15.77 -30.32 8.47
C LYS A 279 15.31 -29.03 9.15
N TRP A 280 14.33 -28.34 8.57
CA TRP A 280 13.76 -27.12 9.18
C TRP A 280 13.10 -27.40 10.53
N THR A 281 12.32 -28.48 10.63
CA THR A 281 11.73 -28.91 11.91
C THR A 281 12.81 -29.14 12.96
N GLN A 282 13.90 -29.82 12.61
CA GLN A 282 14.99 -30.10 13.55
C GLN A 282 15.66 -28.81 14.05
N PHE A 283 16.00 -27.88 13.15
CA PHE A 283 16.56 -26.59 13.57
C PHE A 283 15.60 -25.81 14.47
N ALA A 284 14.30 -25.82 14.15
CA ALA A 284 13.30 -25.16 14.97
C ALA A 284 13.15 -25.77 16.37
N GLU A 285 13.21 -27.10 16.50
CA GLU A 285 13.11 -27.82 17.78
C GLU A 285 14.36 -27.64 18.64
N LEU A 286 15.54 -27.53 18.03
CA LEU A 286 16.82 -27.31 18.71
C LEU A 286 17.10 -25.83 19.02
N GLY A 287 16.35 -24.91 18.41
CA GLY A 287 16.58 -23.47 18.58
C GLY A 287 17.75 -22.93 17.76
N GLU A 288 18.16 -23.63 16.71
CA GLU A 288 19.22 -23.23 15.76
C GLU A 288 18.62 -22.24 14.74
N ILE A 289 18.38 -21.00 15.20
CA ILE A 289 17.60 -20.00 14.46
C ILE A 289 18.31 -19.53 13.19
N ASP A 290 19.62 -19.29 13.26
CA ASP A 290 20.42 -18.78 12.16
C ASP A 290 20.41 -19.80 10.99
N GLU A 291 20.65 -21.08 11.32
CA GLU A 291 20.60 -22.20 10.38
C GLU A 291 19.20 -22.39 9.78
N LEU A 292 18.15 -22.22 10.59
CA LEU A 292 16.78 -22.26 10.12
C LEU A 292 16.50 -21.15 9.10
N PHE A 293 16.87 -19.90 9.42
CA PHE A 293 16.65 -18.75 8.54
C PHE A 293 17.46 -18.88 7.25
N GLU A 294 18.73 -19.24 7.34
CA GLU A 294 19.58 -19.48 6.17
C GLU A 294 18.98 -20.58 5.27
N SER A 295 18.59 -21.71 5.85
CA SER A 295 18.02 -22.83 5.11
C SER A 295 16.71 -22.46 4.43
N ILE A 296 15.82 -21.71 5.09
CA ILE A 296 14.59 -21.21 4.47
C ILE A 296 14.90 -20.28 3.29
N MET A 297 15.91 -19.43 3.41
CA MET A 297 16.31 -18.53 2.33
C MET A 297 16.89 -19.31 1.13
N LEU A 298 17.85 -20.20 1.36
CA LEU A 298 18.55 -20.94 0.31
C LEU A 298 17.70 -22.03 -0.34
N ASP A 299 16.94 -22.77 0.45
CA ASP A 299 16.24 -23.96 -0.05
C ASP A 299 14.89 -23.61 -0.68
N TYR A 300 14.34 -22.43 -0.39
CA TYR A 300 13.03 -22.00 -0.89
C TYR A 300 13.02 -20.62 -1.56
N TYR A 301 13.36 -19.55 -0.82
CA TYR A 301 13.17 -18.20 -1.34
C TYR A 301 14.07 -17.89 -2.53
N ASP A 302 15.35 -18.21 -2.47
CA ASP A 302 16.31 -17.91 -3.53
C ASP A 302 16.00 -18.68 -4.82
N PRO A 303 15.67 -20.00 -4.79
CA PRO A 303 15.22 -20.74 -5.97
C PRO A 303 13.87 -20.24 -6.52
N ALA A 304 12.91 -19.88 -5.65
CA ALA A 304 11.64 -19.31 -6.08
C ALA A 304 11.84 -17.95 -6.76
N TYR A 305 12.69 -17.12 -6.17
CA TYR A 305 13.07 -15.81 -6.69
C TYR A 305 13.76 -15.92 -8.05
N ALA A 306 14.81 -16.74 -8.18
CA ALA A 306 15.54 -16.95 -9.44
C ALA A 306 14.62 -17.40 -10.59
N ARG A 307 13.66 -18.31 -10.32
CA ARG A 307 12.65 -18.73 -11.29
C ARG A 307 11.74 -17.57 -11.71
N SER A 308 11.31 -16.75 -10.76
CA SER A 308 10.45 -15.59 -11.03
C SER A 308 11.18 -14.52 -11.84
N THR A 309 12.41 -14.16 -11.47
CA THR A 309 13.22 -13.14 -12.13
C THR A 309 13.53 -13.53 -13.57
N LYS A 310 13.94 -14.78 -13.81
CA LYS A 310 14.18 -15.32 -15.17
C LYS A 310 12.93 -15.33 -16.05
N LYS A 311 11.74 -15.45 -15.46
CA LYS A 311 10.48 -15.40 -16.20
C LYS A 311 10.06 -13.98 -16.54
N ASN A 312 10.20 -13.08 -15.57
CA ASN A 312 9.56 -11.77 -15.56
C ASN A 312 10.44 -10.66 -16.14
N TYR A 313 11.76 -10.72 -15.94
CA TYR A 313 12.70 -9.69 -16.38
C TYR A 313 13.55 -10.12 -17.58
N ARG A 314 12.99 -10.94 -18.48
CA ARG A 314 13.68 -11.48 -19.67
C ARG A 314 14.28 -10.41 -20.59
N ARG A 315 13.75 -9.18 -20.55
CA ARG A 315 14.21 -8.05 -21.35
C ARG A 315 15.34 -7.24 -20.69
N ALA A 316 15.62 -7.45 -19.40
CA ALA A 316 16.72 -6.79 -18.71
C ALA A 316 18.05 -7.40 -19.20
N GLN A 317 18.56 -6.90 -20.33
CA GLN A 317 19.72 -7.52 -20.97
C GLN A 317 21.05 -7.31 -20.23
N ASN A 318 21.12 -6.45 -19.21
CA ASN A 318 22.27 -6.32 -18.30
C ASN A 318 21.83 -5.58 -17.01
N PRO A 319 21.45 -6.28 -15.92
CA PRO A 319 21.12 -5.60 -14.67
C PRO A 319 22.36 -4.88 -14.10
N THR A 320 22.15 -3.70 -13.51
CA THR A 320 23.21 -3.01 -12.77
C THR A 320 23.36 -3.69 -11.41
N ARG A 321 24.47 -4.37 -11.15
CA ARG A 321 24.71 -5.03 -9.86
C ARG A 321 25.09 -4.03 -8.78
N ILE A 322 24.51 -4.21 -7.61
CA ILE A 322 24.75 -3.45 -6.40
C ILE A 322 25.15 -4.46 -5.33
N GLN A 323 26.40 -4.38 -4.89
CA GLN A 323 26.85 -5.15 -3.74
C GLN A 323 26.70 -4.30 -2.48
N LEU A 324 25.90 -4.79 -1.54
CA LEU A 324 25.78 -4.22 -0.20
C LEU A 324 26.66 -5.04 0.74
N GLU A 325 27.75 -4.44 1.20
CA GLU A 325 28.69 -5.10 2.12
C GLU A 325 28.08 -5.25 3.52
N THR A 326 27.23 -4.30 3.91
CA THR A 326 26.49 -4.26 5.16
C THR A 326 25.15 -3.57 4.93
N LEU A 327 24.16 -3.88 5.77
CA LEU A 327 22.86 -3.20 5.80
C LEU A 327 22.82 -2.01 6.78
N ASP A 328 23.98 -1.55 7.25
CA ASP A 328 24.11 -0.37 8.09
C ASP A 328 23.60 0.91 7.40
N SER A 329 22.92 1.74 8.17
CA SER A 329 22.25 2.95 7.65
C SER A 329 23.19 3.92 6.93
N GLU A 330 24.44 4.06 7.38
CA GLU A 330 25.45 4.93 6.77
C GLU A 330 25.94 4.38 5.42
N HIS A 331 26.16 3.06 5.35
CA HIS A 331 26.52 2.38 4.10
C HIS A 331 25.40 2.51 3.07
N LEU A 332 24.16 2.24 3.48
CA LEU A 332 22.98 2.37 2.61
C LEU A 332 22.77 3.81 2.12
N ALA A 333 23.01 4.81 2.96
CA ALA A 333 22.95 6.22 2.55
C ALA A 333 23.97 6.54 1.45
N ARG A 334 25.24 6.13 1.61
CA ARG A 334 26.27 6.32 0.58
C ARG A 334 25.96 5.57 -0.72
N VAL A 335 25.40 4.36 -0.64
CA VAL A 335 24.96 3.62 -1.83
C VAL A 335 23.82 4.36 -2.53
N ALA A 336 22.82 4.82 -1.79
CA ALA A 336 21.68 5.55 -2.33
C ALA A 336 22.11 6.83 -3.08
N GLU A 337 23.00 7.64 -2.50
CA GLU A 337 23.53 8.85 -3.13
C GLU A 337 24.24 8.54 -4.46
N ARG A 338 25.09 7.51 -4.47
CA ARG A 338 25.78 7.06 -5.71
C ARG A 338 24.78 6.61 -6.79
N LEU A 339 23.74 5.89 -6.40
CA LEU A 339 22.72 5.41 -7.33
C LEU A 339 21.95 6.56 -7.98
N ILE A 340 21.56 7.57 -7.19
CA ILE A 340 20.88 8.77 -7.70
C ILE A 340 21.75 9.46 -8.75
N VAL A 341 23.02 9.76 -8.42
CA VAL A 341 23.94 10.42 -9.35
C VAL A 341 24.15 9.61 -10.64
N SER A 342 24.29 8.28 -10.53
CA SER A 342 24.49 7.41 -11.69
C SER A 342 23.27 7.29 -12.63
N CYS A 343 22.08 7.62 -12.12
CA CYS A 343 20.84 7.59 -12.90
C CYS A 343 20.54 8.92 -13.60
N ASP A 344 21.06 10.03 -13.07
CA ASP A 344 20.89 11.37 -13.65
C ASP A 344 21.82 11.66 -14.82
N VAL A 345 22.85 10.81 -15.06
CA VAL A 345 23.71 10.91 -16.24
C VAL A 345 23.01 10.20 -17.41
N PRO A 346 22.61 10.91 -18.49
CA PRO A 346 22.09 10.25 -19.68
C PRO A 346 23.18 9.31 -20.21
N VAL A 347 22.81 8.05 -20.43
CA VAL A 347 23.65 7.09 -21.16
C VAL A 347 23.85 7.68 -22.55
N HIS A 348 24.96 8.37 -22.76
CA HIS A 348 25.35 8.87 -24.06
C HIS A 348 25.30 7.69 -25.04
N ALA A 349 24.50 7.83 -26.09
CA ALA A 349 24.56 6.95 -27.24
C ALA A 349 26.02 6.89 -27.69
N SER A 350 26.58 5.68 -27.70
CA SER A 350 27.89 5.42 -28.29
C SER A 350 27.90 5.99 -29.71
N PRO A 351 28.95 6.74 -30.12
CA PRO A 351 29.09 7.13 -31.51
C PRO A 351 29.38 5.87 -32.33
N GLU A 352 28.65 5.71 -33.43
CA GLU A 352 28.92 4.75 -34.51
C GLU A 352 30.33 4.90 -35.08
#